data_AF-A0A0A5HYD3-F1
#
_entry.id   AF-A0A0A5HYD3-F1
#
_cell.length_a   1.000
_cell.length_b   1.000
_cell.length_c   1.000
_cell.angle_alpha   90.00
_cell.angle_beta   90.00
_cell.angle_gamma   90.00
#
_symmetry.space_group_name_H-M   'P 1'
#
loop_
_entity.id
_entity.type
_entity.pdbx_description
1 polymer ?
#
loop_
_entity_poly.entity_id
_entity_poly.type
_entity_poly.pdbx_seq_one_letter_code
_entity_poly.pdbx_strand_id
1 'polypeptide(L)'
;MTESASFSTIYNMINLTRLNGDSFTLNAIYIEQVQSFPDTTLTLHNGKKLVVKESHEEVISLIKQFYQQVGLVGVQVEKEGDSS
;
A
#
# COMPACT_ATOMS: atom_id res chain seq x y z
N MET A 1 -24.15 18.35 2.32
CA MET A 1 -23.41 17.41 1.45
C MET A 1 -22.02 17.22 2.04
N THR A 2 -21.92 16.48 3.14
CA THR A 2 -20.66 16.32 3.88
C THR A 2 -20.80 15.08 4.73
N GLU A 3 -20.40 13.93 4.19
CA GLU A 3 -20.01 12.78 5.00
C GLU A 3 -19.20 11.78 4.14
N SER A 4 -18.09 12.24 3.55
CA SER A 4 -17.10 11.34 2.92
C SER A 4 -16.00 10.90 3.90
N ALA A 5 -16.03 11.40 5.15
CA ALA A 5 -15.03 11.13 6.16
C ALA A 5 -15.62 10.27 7.29
N SER A 6 -15.72 8.95 7.10
CA SER A 6 -15.79 8.01 8.24
C SER A 6 -15.48 6.55 7.92
N PHE A 7 -15.51 6.11 6.65
CA PHE A 7 -15.18 4.71 6.33
C PHE A 7 -13.67 4.39 6.37
N SER A 8 -12.79 5.38 6.46
CA SER A 8 -11.33 5.18 6.38
C SER A 8 -10.71 4.62 7.67
N THR A 9 -11.29 4.87 8.84
CA THR A 9 -10.57 4.68 10.11
C THR A 9 -10.53 3.23 10.62
N ILE A 10 -11.33 2.31 10.05
CA ILE A 10 -11.42 0.91 10.51
C ILE A 10 -10.95 -0.12 9.49
N TYR A 11 -10.66 0.29 8.25
CA TYR A 11 -10.20 -0.64 7.23
C TYR A 11 -8.78 -0.29 6.82
N ASN A 12 -7.83 -1.11 7.27
CA ASN A 12 -6.47 -1.09 6.74
C ASN A 12 -6.57 -1.36 5.24
N MET A 13 -6.44 -0.33 4.42
CA MET A 13 -6.54 -0.38 2.96
C MET A 13 -5.59 0.68 2.41
N ILE A 14 -4.97 0.42 1.27
CA ILE A 14 -4.17 1.40 0.55
C ILE A 14 -5.03 2.07 -0.53
N ASN A 15 -4.84 3.38 -0.72
CA ASN A 15 -5.50 4.13 -1.78
C ASN A 15 -4.61 4.13 -3.03
N LEU A 16 -5.22 3.85 -4.18
CA LEU A 16 -4.55 3.71 -5.46
C LEU A 16 -5.40 4.36 -6.55
N THR A 17 -4.75 4.68 -7.66
CA THR A 17 -5.39 5.36 -8.78
C THR A 17 -5.18 4.56 -10.05
N ARG A 18 -6.27 4.27 -10.77
CA ARG A 18 -6.19 3.67 -12.11
C ARG A 18 -5.62 4.66 -13.11
N LEU A 19 -5.12 4.17 -14.24
CA LEU A 19 -4.62 5.04 -15.33
C LEU A 19 -5.67 6.03 -15.87
N ASN A 20 -6.96 5.67 -15.80
CA ASN A 20 -8.06 6.56 -16.18
C ASN A 20 -8.36 7.67 -15.15
N GLY A 21 -7.73 7.67 -13.98
CA GLY A 21 -7.93 8.65 -12.91
C GLY A 21 -8.88 8.23 -11.80
N ASP A 22 -9.54 7.07 -11.91
CA ASP A 22 -10.43 6.60 -10.86
C ASP A 22 -9.64 6.10 -9.64
N SER A 23 -9.94 6.65 -8.46
CA SER A 23 -9.39 6.19 -7.19
C SER A 23 -10.15 4.98 -6.67
N PHE A 24 -9.42 4.06 -6.04
CA PHE A 24 -9.99 2.89 -5.38
C PHE A 24 -9.12 2.49 -4.18
N THR A 25 -9.70 1.73 -3.26
CA THR A 25 -8.96 1.15 -2.13
C THR A 25 -8.69 -0.33 -2.35
N LEU A 26 -7.52 -0.79 -1.90
CA LEU A 26 -7.09 -2.18 -2.00
C LEU A 26 -6.51 -2.66 -0.68
N ASN A 27 -6.83 -3.89 -0.28
CA ASN A 27 -6.15 -4.54 0.84
C ASN A 27 -4.74 -4.96 0.40
N ALA A 28 -3.71 -4.41 1.04
CA ALA A 28 -2.32 -4.68 0.70
C ALA A 28 -1.89 -6.15 0.96
N ILE A 29 -2.57 -6.88 1.86
CA ILE A 29 -2.30 -8.30 2.12
C ILE A 29 -2.52 -9.16 0.88
N TYR A 30 -3.43 -8.74 -0.01
CA TYR A 30 -3.71 -9.50 -1.23
C TYR A 30 -2.74 -9.24 -2.37
N ILE A 31 -1.83 -8.27 -2.23
CA ILE A 31 -0.82 -7.97 -3.25
C ILE A 31 0.29 -9.02 -3.14
N GLU A 32 0.44 -9.81 -4.19
CA GLU A 32 1.47 -10.84 -4.30
C GLU A 32 2.74 -10.27 -4.93
N GLN A 33 2.58 -9.42 -5.96
CA GLN A 33 3.71 -8.87 -6.70
C GLN A 33 3.44 -7.43 -7.14
N VAL A 34 4.48 -6.60 -7.09
CA VAL A 34 4.53 -5.27 -7.70
C VAL A 34 5.61 -5.29 -8.78
N GLN A 35 5.25 -4.96 -10.02
CA GLN A 35 6.18 -4.84 -11.15
C GLN A 35 5.94 -3.50 -11.84
N SER A 36 6.96 -2.95 -12.50
CA SER A 36 6.80 -1.74 -13.32
C SER A 36 7.47 -1.94 -14.65
N PHE A 37 6.73 -1.89 -15.77
CA PHE A 37 7.25 -1.71 -17.14
C PHE A 37 6.09 -1.69 -18.18
N PRO A 38 5.75 -0.54 -18.83
CA PRO A 38 6.12 0.84 -18.49
C PRO A 38 5.37 1.38 -17.27
N ASP A 39 4.18 0.84 -16.98
CA ASP A 39 3.32 1.22 -15.86
C ASP A 39 3.48 0.23 -14.70
N THR A 40 3.08 0.65 -13.50
CA THR A 40 3.07 -0.23 -12.32
C THR A 40 1.88 -1.17 -12.35
N THR A 41 2.18 -2.47 -12.33
CA THR A 41 1.20 -3.56 -12.29
C THR A 41 1.28 -4.29 -10.94
N LEU A 42 0.14 -4.38 -10.28
CA LEU A 42 -0.08 -5.17 -9.07
C LEU A 42 -0.70 -6.51 -9.46
N THR A 43 -0.03 -7.61 -9.11
CA THR A 43 -0.62 -8.94 -9.20
C THR A 43 -1.15 -9.33 -7.82
N LEU A 44 -2.42 -9.73 -7.76
CA LEU A 44 -3.06 -10.20 -6.55
C LEU A 44 -2.93 -11.73 -6.42
N HIS A 45 -3.07 -12.25 -5.20
CA HIS A 45 -2.97 -13.70 -4.88
C HIS A 45 -3.87 -14.63 -5.71
N ASN A 46 -4.92 -14.09 -6.34
CA ASN A 46 -5.84 -14.83 -7.21
C ASN A 46 -5.47 -14.71 -8.70
N GLY A 47 -4.28 -14.20 -9.01
CA GLY A 47 -3.80 -13.95 -10.38
C GLY A 47 -4.36 -12.69 -11.05
N LYS A 48 -5.29 -11.95 -10.41
CA LYS A 48 -5.82 -10.70 -10.98
C LYS A 48 -4.72 -9.64 -11.05
N LYS A 49 -4.62 -8.96 -12.19
CA LYS A 49 -3.69 -7.85 -12.41
C LYS A 49 -4.41 -6.51 -12.39
N LEU A 50 -3.80 -5.51 -11.75
CA LEU A 50 -4.28 -4.14 -11.68
C LEU A 50 -3.14 -3.20 -12.11
N VAL A 51 -3.41 -2.31 -13.05
CA VAL A 51 -2.45 -1.27 -13.45
C VAL A 51 -2.82 0.03 -12.77
N VAL A 52 -1.84 0.67 -12.16
CA VAL A 52 -2.01 1.86 -11.31
C VAL A 52 -1.08 2.99 -11.75
N LYS A 53 -1.43 4.23 -11.40
CA LYS A 53 -0.62 5.43 -11.70
C LYS A 53 0.56 5.57 -10.77
N GLU A 54 0.43 5.04 -9.55
CA GLU A 54 1.47 5.10 -8.54
C GLU A 54 2.73 4.36 -9.03
N SER A 55 3.90 4.93 -8.73
CA SER A 55 5.18 4.29 -9.03
C SER A 55 5.37 3.03 -8.18
N HIS A 56 6.35 2.21 -8.55
CA HIS A 56 6.73 1.05 -7.73
C HIS A 56 7.00 1.46 -6.27
N GLU A 57 7.79 2.52 -6.08
CA GLU A 57 8.21 3.04 -4.78
C GLU A 57 7.03 3.57 -3.96
N GLU A 58 6.11 4.28 -4.60
CA GLU A 58 4.89 4.78 -3.96
C GLU A 58 4.02 3.63 -3.44
N VAL A 59 3.79 2.60 -4.28
CA VAL A 59 3.06 1.40 -3.88
C VAL A 59 3.75 0.69 -2.71
N ILE A 60 5.07 0.51 -2.76
CA ILE A 60 5.82 -0.12 -1.66
C ILE A 60 5.70 0.70 -0.37
N SER A 61 5.72 2.03 -0.45
CA SER A 61 5.53 2.91 0.71
C SER A 61 4.14 2.73 1.33
N LEU A 62 3.09 2.69 0.51
CA LEU A 62 1.72 2.46 0.96
C LEU A 62 1.57 1.09 1.63
N ILE A 63 2.17 0.04 1.06
CA ILE A 63 2.18 -1.31 1.64
C ILE A 63 2.89 -1.33 3.01
N LYS A 64 4.04 -0.65 3.14
CA LYS A 64 4.76 -0.54 4.42
C LYS A 64 3.92 0.15 5.50
N GLN A 65 3.28 1.28 5.15
CA GLN A 65 2.40 2.01 6.08
C GLN A 65 1.23 1.14 6.54
N PHE A 66 0.61 0.42 5.60
CA PHE A 66 -0.43 -0.56 5.93
C PHE A 66 0.07 -1.61 6.94
N TYR A 67 1.25 -2.21 6.74
CA TYR A 67 1.77 -3.24 7.63
C TYR A 67 2.18 -2.73 9.02
N GLN A 68 2.60 -1.46 9.11
CA GLN A 68 2.82 -0.78 10.39
C GLN A 68 1.51 -0.58 11.15
N GLN A 69 0.44 -0.19 10.45
CA GLN A 69 -0.88 0.03 11.04
C GLN A 69 -1.53 -1.27 11.54
N VAL A 70 -1.39 -2.37 10.80
CA VAL A 70 -1.93 -3.69 11.22
C VAL A 70 -1.09 -4.38 12.30
N GLY A 71 0.01 -3.76 12.77
CA GLY A 71 0.89 -4.33 13.80
C GLY A 71 1.68 -5.56 13.33
N LEU A 72 1.75 -5.82 12.02
CA LEU A 72 2.52 -6.95 11.46
C LEU A 72 4.03 -6.70 11.52
N VAL A 73 4.45 -5.44 11.55
CA VAL A 73 5.85 -5.06 11.76
C VAL A 73 6.06 -4.73 13.23
N GLY A 74 6.46 -5.72 14.02
CA GLY A 74 7.10 -5.49 15.30
C GLY A 74 8.45 -4.80 15.07
N VAL A 75 8.47 -3.48 15.10
CA VAL A 75 9.71 -2.71 15.00
C VAL A 75 10.48 -2.88 16.31
N GLN A 76 11.33 -3.91 16.39
CA GLN A 76 12.52 -3.84 17.23
C GLN A 76 13.56 -3.03 16.46
N VAL A 77 13.66 -1.74 16.78
CA VAL A 77 14.87 -0.96 16.49
C VAL A 77 15.70 -1.00 17.77
N GLU A 78 16.57 -1.99 17.90
CA GLU A 78 17.68 -1.97 18.87
C GLU A 78 19.00 -1.66 18.15
N LYS A 79 19.41 -0.39 18.32
CA LYS A 79 20.74 0.25 18.44
C LYS A 79 21.96 -0.24 17.63
N GLU A 80 22.55 0.73 16.90
CA GLU A 80 23.95 1.16 17.10
C GLU A 80 23.86 2.62 17.56
N GLY A 81 24.33 3.06 18.71
CA GLY A 81 25.69 2.89 19.22
C GLY A 81 26.26 4.30 19.42
N ASP A 82 25.60 5.11 20.24
CA ASP A 82 26.19 6.34 20.77
C ASP A 82 27.30 5.88 21.74
N SER A 83 28.54 5.94 21.29
CA SER A 83 29.71 5.49 22.05
C SER A 83 30.92 6.32 21.64
N SER A 84 30.97 7.50 22.26
CA SER A 84 32.18 8.31 22.58
C SER A 84 32.91 9.01 21.44
#